data_AF-A0A6M2BVE9-F1
#
_entry.id   AF-A0A6M2BVE9-F1
#
_cell.length_a   1.000
_cell.length_b   1.000
_cell.length_c   1.000
_cell.angle_alpha   90.00
_cell.angle_beta   90.00
_cell.angle_gamma   90.00
#
_symmetry.space_group_name_H-M   'P 1'
#
loop_
_entity.id
_entity.type
_entity.pdbx_description
1 polymer ?
#
loop_
_entity_poly.entity_id
_entity_poly.type
_entity_poly.pdbx_seq_one_letter_code
_entity_poly.pdbx_strand_id
1 'polypeptide(L)' 'MSSTMTIRLEDDTKDRLDKLAEATQRSRSFLAAEAIRDYVALNEWQVGEIREALKEADRGEFASDAEVKRFFDSWRRRAG' A
#
# COMPACT_ATOMS: atom_id res chain seq x y z
N MET A 1 0.32 -15.65 -17.07
CA MET A 1 1.43 -16.62 -16.91
C MET A 1 1.84 -16.62 -15.45
N SER A 2 2.20 -17.76 -14.87
CA SER A 2 2.80 -17.83 -13.53
C SER A 2 4.30 -18.10 -13.64
N SER A 3 5.06 -17.57 -12.69
CA SER A 3 6.49 -17.84 -12.52
C SER A 3 6.71 -18.41 -11.12
N THR A 4 7.75 -19.24 -10.98
CA THR A 4 8.10 -19.87 -9.70
C THR A 4 9.28 -19.12 -9.08
N MET A 5 9.17 -18.83 -7.79
CA MET A 5 10.29 -18.33 -6.98
C MET A 5 10.46 -19.20 -5.74
N THR A 6 11.71 -19.35 -5.29
CA THR A 6 12.02 -19.99 -4.00
C THR A 6 12.23 -18.90 -2.96
N ILE A 7 11.46 -18.96 -1.87
CA ILE A 7 11.55 -18.02 -0.75
C ILE A 7 12.09 -18.75 0.49
N ARG A 8 12.88 -18.04 1.29
CA ARG A 8 13.28 -18.51 2.63
C ARG A 8 12.33 -17.91 3.66
N LEU A 9 11.86 -18.74 4.56
CA LEU A 9 11.00 -18.34 5.67
C LEU A 9 11.65 -18.81 6.96
N GLU A 10 11.48 -18.04 8.03
CA GLU A 10 11.75 -18.51 9.38
C GLU A 10 10.79 -19.64 9.72
N ASP A 11 11.24 -20.59 10.54
CA ASP A 11 10.46 -21.78 10.90
C ASP A 11 9.10 -21.43 11.52
N ASP A 12 9.06 -20.42 12.41
CA ASP A 12 7.79 -19.93 13.01
C ASP A 12 6.80 -19.43 11.94
N THR A 13 7.30 -18.67 10.95
CA THR A 13 6.45 -18.15 9.87
C THR A 13 5.92 -19.27 9.00
N LYS A 14 6.76 -20.26 8.68
CA LYS A 14 6.36 -21.44 7.92
C LYS A 14 5.26 -22.20 8.66
N ASP A 15 5.42 -22.45 9.95
CA ASP A 15 4.45 -23.23 10.75
C ASP A 15 3.12 -22.49 10.92
N ARG A 16 3.15 -21.15 11.03
CA ARG A 16 1.94 -20.32 11.02
C ARG A 16 1.24 -20.35 9.66
N LEU A 17 1.99 -20.35 8.56
CA LEU A 17 1.44 -20.48 7.21
C LEU A 17 0.83 -21.88 6.99
N ASP A 18 1.46 -22.93 7.51
CA ASP A 18 0.94 -24.31 7.46
C ASP A 18 -0.44 -24.38 8.16
N LYS A 19 -0.57 -23.83 9.37
CA LYS A 19 -1.85 -23.77 10.11
C LYS A 19 -2.92 -22.94 9.38
N LEU A 20 -2.53 -21.81 8.79
CA LEU A 20 -3.45 -20.96 8.03
C LEU A 20 -3.97 -21.68 6.78
N ALA A 21 -3.09 -22.41 6.09
CA ALA A 21 -3.45 -23.23 4.93
C ALA A 21 -4.50 -24.29 5.29
N GLU A 22 -4.31 -25.00 6.40
CA GLU A 22 -5.29 -25.96 6.92
C GLU A 22 -6.63 -25.31 7.26
N ALA A 23 -6.61 -24.22 8.04
CA ALA A 23 -7.82 -23.55 8.50
C ALA A 23 -8.65 -22.93 7.35
N THR A 24 -7.99 -22.52 6.26
CA THR A 24 -8.63 -21.88 5.10
C THR A 24 -8.90 -22.83 3.94
N GLN A 25 -8.45 -24.09 4.04
CA GLN A 25 -8.46 -25.08 2.96
C GLN A 25 -7.79 -24.56 1.67
N ARG A 26 -6.67 -23.84 1.83
CA ARG A 26 -5.87 -23.31 0.73
C ARG A 26 -4.47 -23.91 0.73
N SER A 27 -3.81 -23.90 -0.43
CA SER A 27 -2.40 -24.28 -0.49
C SER A 27 -1.50 -23.16 0.04
N ARG A 28 -0.35 -23.53 0.58
CA ARG A 28 0.68 -22.58 1.03
C ARG A 28 1.13 -21.65 -0.09
N SER A 29 1.29 -22.20 -1.30
CA SER A 29 1.65 -21.42 -2.48
C SER A 29 0.57 -20.41 -2.86
N PHE A 30 -0.71 -20.75 -2.71
CA PHE A 30 -1.81 -19.82 -2.94
C PHE A 30 -1.75 -18.65 -1.95
N LEU A 31 -1.65 -18.95 -0.65
CA LEU A 31 -1.59 -17.93 0.41
C LEU A 31 -0.33 -17.05 0.30
N ALA A 32 0.82 -17.64 -0.02
CA ALA A 32 2.05 -16.90 -0.23
C ALA A 32 1.95 -15.96 -1.45
N ALA A 33 1.39 -16.45 -2.57
CA ALA A 33 1.20 -15.62 -3.76
C ALA A 33 0.20 -14.48 -3.51
N GLU A 34 -0.86 -14.74 -2.76
CA GLU A 34 -1.82 -13.74 -2.32
C GLU A 34 -1.17 -12.66 -1.44
N ALA A 35 -0.46 -13.06 -0.39
CA ALA A 35 0.24 -12.13 0.48
C ALA A 35 1.27 -11.26 -0.28
N ILE A 36 2.02 -11.86 -1.21
CA ILE A 36 2.99 -11.13 -2.04
C ILE A 36 2.27 -10.14 -2.96
N ARG A 37 1.18 -10.54 -3.62
CA ARG A 37 0.40 -9.67 -4.50
C ARG A 37 -0.13 -8.46 -3.75
N ASP A 38 -0.71 -8.68 -2.58
CA ASP A 38 -1.32 -7.62 -1.80
C ASP A 38 -0.25 -6.67 -1.24
N TYR A 39 0.89 -7.20 -0.80
CA TYR A 39 2.06 -6.40 -0.39
C TYR A 39 2.60 -5.54 -1.55
N VAL A 40 2.78 -6.13 -2.73
CA VAL A 40 3.27 -5.41 -3.92
C VAL A 40 2.30 -4.31 -4.30
N ALA A 41 1.01 -4.60 -4.43
CA ALA A 41 0.00 -3.62 -4.81
C ALA A 41 -0.04 -2.41 -3.85
N LEU A 42 0.03 -2.67 -2.54
CA LEU A 42 0.07 -1.62 -1.52
C LEU A 42 1.30 -0.71 -1.69
N ASN A 43 2.48 -1.31 -1.86
CA ASN A 43 3.73 -0.56 -1.94
C ASN A 43 3.89 0.14 -3.29
N GLU A 44 3.46 -0.46 -4.39
CA GLU A 44 3.53 0.15 -5.72
C GLU A 44 2.71 1.43 -5.80
N TRP A 45 1.48 1.41 -5.28
CA TRP A 45 0.64 2.61 -5.21
C TRP A 45 1.33 3.69 -4.38
N GLN A 46 1.79 3.36 -3.17
CA GLN A 46 2.39 4.35 -2.27
C GLN A 46 3.67 4.96 -2.85
N VAL A 47 4.56 4.12 -3.41
CA VAL A 47 5.80 4.59 -4.02
C VAL A 47 5.52 5.41 -5.28
N GLY A 48 4.51 5.04 -6.05
CA GLY A 48 4.05 5.79 -7.22
C GLY A 48 3.59 7.20 -6.83
N GLU A 49 2.64 7.30 -5.90
CA GLU A 49 2.09 8.58 -5.43
C GLU A 49 3.17 9.50 -4.84
N ILE A 50 4.07 8.94 -4.03
CA ILE A 50 5.19 9.73 -3.46
C ILE A 50 6.07 10.28 -4.58
N ARG A 51 6.40 9.47 -5.60
CA ARG A 51 7.25 9.91 -6.72
C ARG A 51 6.57 10.99 -7.54
N GLU A 52 5.27 10.88 -7.81
CA GLU A 52 4.54 11.92 -8.55
C GLU A 52 4.42 13.20 -7.72
N ALA A 53 4.05 13.12 -6.44
CA ALA A 53 3.98 14.27 -5.55
C ALA A 53 5.32 15.01 -5.43
N LEU A 54 6.45 14.28 -5.40
CA LEU A 54 7.78 14.89 -5.44
C LEU A 54 8.03 15.65 -6.74
N LYS A 55 7.63 15.10 -7.90
CA LYS A 55 7.76 15.81 -9.18
C LYS A 55 6.89 17.06 -9.25
N GLU A 56 5.67 17.01 -8.71
CA GLU A 56 4.78 18.17 -8.61
C GLU A 56 5.40 19.26 -7.71
N ALA A 57 5.91 18.86 -6.55
CA ALA A 57 6.63 19.73 -5.63
C ALA A 57 7.86 20.39 -6.27
N ASP A 58 8.67 19.61 -7.00
CA ASP A 58 9.85 20.12 -7.72
C ASP A 58 9.47 21.12 -8.83
N ARG A 59 8.27 20.98 -9.41
CA ARG A 59 7.69 21.97 -10.36
C ARG A 59 7.03 23.16 -9.67
N GLY A 60 6.97 23.17 -8.33
CA GLY A 60 6.33 24.22 -7.55
C GLY A 60 4.79 24.18 -7.62
N GLU A 61 4.20 23.03 -7.94
CA GLU A 61 2.74 22.84 -8.05
C GLU A 61 2.08 22.73 -6.66
N PHE A 62 2.25 23.77 -5.86
CA PHE A 62 1.61 23.93 -4.57
C PHE A 62 0.42 24.87 -4.66
N ALA A 63 -0.56 24.68 -3.79
CA ALA A 63 -1.61 25.67 -3.58
C ALA A 63 -1.00 26.99 -3.11
N SER A 64 -1.48 28.10 -3.66
CA SER A 64 -1.13 29.44 -3.18
C SER A 64 -1.67 29.71 -1.79
N ASP A 65 -1.06 30.65 -1.06
CA ASP A 65 -1.53 31.09 0.26
C ASP A 65 -3.01 31.49 0.26
N ALA A 66 -3.49 32.10 -0.83
CA ALA A 66 -4.88 32.51 -0.98
C ALA A 66 -5.83 31.32 -1.14
N GLU A 67 -5.41 30.23 -1.79
CA GLU A 67 -6.17 28.99 -1.90
C GLU A 67 -6.24 28.27 -0.55
N VAL A 68 -5.11 28.17 0.14
CA VAL A 68 -5.01 27.59 1.49
C VAL A 68 -5.92 28.34 2.46
N LYS A 69 -5.86 29.68 2.48
CA LYS A 69 -6.74 30.51 3.31
C LYS A 69 -8.22 30.26 3.03
N ARG A 70 -8.62 30.24 1.75
CA ARG A 70 -10.02 29.98 1.35
C ARG A 70 -10.51 28.61 1.79
N PHE A 71 -9.66 27.58 1.71
CA PHE A 71 -10.00 26.23 2.16
C PHE A 71 -10.35 26.20 3.65
N PHE A 72 -9.47 26.76 4.51
CA PHE A 72 -9.70 26.80 5.96
C PHE A 72 -10.90 27.66 6.36
N ASP A 73 -11.11 28.81 5.71
CA ASP A 73 -12.29 29.66 5.94
C ASP A 73 -13.61 28.92 5.58
N SER A 74 -13.58 28.01 4.61
CA SER A 74 -14.74 27.17 4.27
C SER A 74 -15.02 26.09 5.32
N TRP A 75 -13.97 25.48 5.88
CA TRP A 75 -14.10 24.44 6.91
C TRP A 75 -14.63 25.00 8.22
N ARG A 76 -14.13 26.16 8.67
CA ARG A 76 -14.60 26.82 9.88
C ARG A 76 -16.09 27.16 9.83
N ARG A 77 -16.61 27.54 8.65
CA ARG A 77 -18.04 27.82 8.44
C ARG A 77 -18.95 26.60 8.45
N ARG A 78 -18.42 25.40 8.17
CA ARG A 78 -19.20 24.14 8.23
C ARG A 78 -19.17 23.48 9.61
N ALA A 79 -18.17 23.82 10.42
CA ALA A 79 -17.97 23.25 11.75
C ALA A 79 -18.65 24.05 12.88
N GLY A 80 -19.24 25.20 12.57
CA GLY A 80 -20.05 26.02 13.49
C GLY A 80 -21.49 26.11 13.01
#